data_AF-A0A6G9J0E8-F1
#
_entry.id   AF-A0A6G9J0E8-F1
#
_cell.length_a   1.000
_cell.length_b   1.000
_cell.length_c   1.000
_cell.angle_alpha   90.00
_cell.angle_beta   90.00
_cell.angle_gamma   90.00
#
_symmetry.space_group_name_H-M   'P 1'
#
loop_
_entity.id
_entity.type
_entity.pdbx_description
1 polymer ?
#
loop_
_entity_poly.entity_id
_entity_poly.type
_entity_poly.pdbx_seq_one_letter_code
_entity_poly.pdbx_strand_id
1 'polypeptide(L)'
;MKRYVNNTKGLSLVELLAAITISSLILASIYGVFFSGLNAYKRIHIENQLRSEADYIVATIMNKLYAFAPDGIAMDQTTNAQIAFVSDKEIQFVSDESINPSNPSLVMIKKEKKPTPETLTVVLQDGSIAVDGEQLHSDRLKIVAEESEFSYTCSQQEEEKICRSGVVTIKLAVQDRDHDDPDDLLYIKPFTLKTEFGF
;
A
#
# COMPACT_ATOMS: atom_id res chain seq x y z
N MET A 1 32.61 -56.26 -61.99
CA MET A 1 31.20 -55.84 -61.87
C MET A 1 31.06 -54.86 -60.71
N LYS A 2 30.82 -53.58 -60.97
CA LYS A 2 30.54 -52.57 -59.92
C LYS A 2 29.03 -52.53 -59.70
N ARG A 3 28.55 -53.02 -58.55
CA ARG A 3 27.13 -52.93 -58.15
C ARG A 3 26.88 -51.56 -57.52
N TYR A 4 26.07 -50.73 -58.19
CA TYR A 4 25.49 -49.55 -57.57
C TYR A 4 24.32 -50.02 -56.69
N VAL A 5 24.43 -49.80 -55.37
CA VAL A 5 23.33 -50.02 -54.44
C VAL A 5 22.46 -48.77 -54.47
N ASN A 6 21.35 -48.83 -55.19
CA ASN A 6 20.35 -47.76 -55.21
C ASN A 6 19.44 -47.92 -53.98
N ASN A 7 19.83 -47.35 -52.84
CA ASN A 7 19.06 -47.38 -51.61
C ASN A 7 18.13 -46.15 -51.56
N THR A 8 16.83 -46.35 -51.80
CA THR A 8 15.79 -45.30 -51.80
C THR A 8 15.17 -45.04 -50.42
N LYS A 9 15.79 -45.51 -49.34
CA LYS A 9 15.30 -45.35 -47.95
C LYS A 9 15.94 -44.19 -47.17
N GLY A 10 16.28 -43.08 -47.84
CA GLY A 10 16.84 -41.88 -47.21
C GLY A 10 15.94 -40.66 -47.37
N LEU A 11 16.02 -39.69 -46.44
CA LEU A 11 15.37 -38.39 -46.59
C LEU A 11 15.99 -37.63 -47.75
N SER A 12 15.18 -37.04 -48.61
CA SER A 12 15.68 -36.07 -49.59
C SER A 12 16.07 -34.77 -48.89
N LEU A 13 17.05 -34.06 -49.46
CA LEU A 13 17.50 -32.77 -48.94
C LEU A 13 16.35 -31.75 -48.92
N VAL A 14 15.46 -31.82 -49.91
CA VAL A 14 14.28 -30.94 -50.03
C VAL A 14 13.27 -31.22 -48.91
N GLU A 15 12.99 -32.47 -48.58
CA GLU A 15 12.08 -32.83 -47.48
C GLU A 15 12.62 -32.36 -46.12
N LEU A 16 13.93 -32.52 -45.88
CA LEU A 16 14.57 -32.06 -44.65
C LEU A 16 14.50 -30.52 -44.54
N LEU A 17 14.78 -29.81 -45.63
CA LEU A 17 14.70 -28.36 -45.66
C LEU A 17 13.26 -27.86 -45.46
N ALA A 18 12.28 -28.51 -46.08
CA ALA A 18 10.87 -28.20 -45.90
C ALA A 18 10.40 -28.46 -44.44
N ALA A 19 10.87 -29.54 -43.82
CA ALA A 19 10.56 -29.82 -42.42
C ALA A 19 11.15 -28.75 -41.49
N ILE A 20 12.42 -28.37 -41.67
CA ILE A 20 13.08 -27.34 -40.86
C ILE A 20 12.38 -25.98 -41.02
N THR A 21 12.03 -25.58 -42.25
CA THR A 21 11.37 -24.29 -42.49
C THR A 21 10.00 -24.24 -41.80
N ILE A 22 9.17 -25.27 -41.96
CA ILE A 22 7.87 -25.36 -41.29
C ILE A 22 8.04 -25.36 -39.77
N SER A 23 8.95 -26.17 -39.23
CA SER A 23 9.23 -26.20 -37.79
C SER A 23 9.72 -24.84 -37.28
N SER A 24 10.53 -24.10 -38.03
CA SER A 24 11.03 -22.78 -37.63
C SER A 24 9.91 -21.75 -37.53
N LEU A 25 8.94 -21.77 -38.46
CA LEU A 25 7.78 -20.88 -38.44
C LEU A 25 6.90 -21.16 -37.20
N ILE A 26 6.69 -22.45 -36.92
CA ILE A 26 5.94 -22.88 -35.73
C ILE A 26 6.66 -22.44 -34.45
N LEU A 27 7.97 -22.71 -34.33
CA LEU A 27 8.76 -22.30 -33.17
C LEU A 27 8.74 -20.78 -32.96
N ALA A 28 8.89 -19.98 -34.02
CA ALA A 28 8.85 -18.52 -33.92
C ALA A 28 7.53 -18.04 -33.30
N SER A 29 6.39 -18.61 -33.74
CA SER A 29 5.09 -18.28 -33.16
C SER A 29 4.96 -18.68 -31.68
N ILE A 30 5.45 -19.87 -31.31
CA ILE A 30 5.45 -20.35 -29.93
C ILE A 30 6.29 -19.43 -29.04
N TYR A 31 7.49 -19.04 -29.50
CA TYR A 31 8.37 -18.15 -28.75
C TYR A 31 7.76 -16.77 -28.53
N GLY A 32 7.04 -16.21 -29.51
CA GLY A 32 6.34 -14.94 -29.35
C GLY A 32 5.31 -14.97 -28.22
N VAL A 33 4.45 -16.00 -28.22
CA VAL A 33 3.45 -16.19 -27.15
C VAL A 33 4.11 -16.45 -25.81
N PHE A 34 5.16 -17.29 -25.78
CA PHE A 34 5.87 -17.63 -24.55
C PHE A 34 6.51 -16.39 -23.91
N PHE A 35 7.20 -15.56 -24.69
CA PHE A 35 7.83 -14.34 -24.18
C PHE A 35 6.80 -13.32 -23.70
N SER A 36 5.70 -13.16 -24.43
CA SER A 36 4.58 -12.33 -23.98
C SER A 36 4.00 -12.83 -22.65
N GLY A 37 3.86 -14.14 -22.49
CA GLY A 37 3.39 -14.76 -21.25
C GLY A 37 4.34 -14.53 -20.08
N LEU A 38 5.66 -14.63 -20.31
CA LEU A 38 6.68 -14.35 -19.29
C LEU A 38 6.67 -12.88 -18.85
N ASN A 39 6.52 -11.94 -19.77
CA ASN A 39 6.45 -10.51 -19.43
C ASN A 39 5.19 -10.20 -18.65
N ALA A 40 4.04 -10.75 -19.06
CA ALA A 40 2.79 -10.59 -18.32
C ALA A 40 2.91 -11.17 -16.89
N TYR A 41 3.52 -12.34 -16.74
CA TYR A 41 3.77 -12.96 -15.44
C TYR A 41 4.64 -12.09 -14.54
N LYS A 42 5.77 -11.57 -15.06
CA LYS A 42 6.66 -10.67 -14.30
C LYS A 42 5.95 -9.41 -13.86
N ARG A 43 5.20 -8.78 -14.77
CA ARG A 43 4.43 -7.58 -14.47
C ARG A 43 3.41 -7.82 -13.35
N ILE A 44 2.61 -8.88 -13.46
CA ILE A 44 1.63 -9.25 -12.42
C ILE A 44 2.34 -9.54 -11.09
N HIS A 45 3.52 -10.16 -11.12
CA HIS A 45 4.30 -10.41 -9.92
C HIS A 45 4.72 -9.11 -9.23
N ILE A 46 5.28 -8.14 -9.97
CA ILE A 46 5.68 -6.83 -9.45
C ILE A 46 4.46 -6.07 -8.90
N GLU A 47 3.34 -6.04 -9.64
CA GLU A 47 2.10 -5.38 -9.18
C GLU A 47 1.59 -5.99 -7.85
N ASN A 48 1.66 -7.30 -7.68
CA ASN A 48 1.27 -7.97 -6.43
C ASN A 48 2.24 -7.69 -5.28
N GLN A 49 3.55 -7.63 -5.55
CA GLN A 49 4.54 -7.23 -4.55
C GLN A 49 4.28 -5.80 -4.09
N LEU A 50 4.10 -4.88 -5.04
CA LEU A 50 3.82 -3.47 -4.77
C LEU A 50 2.54 -3.29 -3.94
N ARG A 51 1.48 -4.07 -4.24
CA ARG A 51 0.26 -4.10 -3.43
C ARG A 51 0.51 -4.59 -2.01
N SER A 52 1.28 -5.67 -1.85
CA SER A 52 1.57 -6.24 -0.54
C SER A 52 2.37 -5.28 0.34
N GLU A 53 3.35 -4.57 -0.25
CA GLU A 53 4.13 -3.55 0.45
C GLU A 53 3.27 -2.34 0.85
N ALA A 54 2.36 -1.93 -0.03
CA ALA A 54 1.46 -0.83 0.26
C ALA A 54 0.46 -1.19 1.37
N ASP A 55 -0.09 -2.40 1.36
CA ASP A 55 -0.93 -2.93 2.44
C ASP A 55 -0.15 -3.00 3.75
N TYR A 56 1.14 -3.36 3.71
CA TYR A 56 2.04 -3.33 4.87
C TYR A 56 2.22 -1.91 5.43
N ILE A 57 2.41 -0.91 4.57
CA ILE A 57 2.51 0.50 4.98
C ILE A 57 1.22 0.94 5.67
N VAL A 58 0.06 0.69 5.06
CA VAL A 58 -1.25 1.04 5.65
C VAL A 58 -1.45 0.32 6.99
N ALA A 59 -1.14 -0.97 7.07
CA ALA A 59 -1.23 -1.73 8.31
C ALA A 59 -0.31 -1.16 9.40
N THR A 60 0.90 -0.72 9.04
CA THR A 60 1.85 -0.09 9.97
C THR A 60 1.32 1.24 10.50
N ILE A 61 0.74 2.08 9.64
CA ILE A 61 0.07 3.32 10.05
C ILE A 61 -1.08 3.00 11.01
N MET A 62 -1.95 2.05 10.67
CA MET A 62 -3.08 1.66 11.52
C MET A 62 -2.63 1.10 12.86
N ASN A 63 -1.58 0.27 12.89
CA ASN A 63 -1.02 -0.25 14.14
C ASN A 63 -0.49 0.88 15.04
N LYS A 64 0.21 1.86 14.46
CA LYS A 64 0.66 3.05 15.21
C LYS A 64 -0.52 3.88 15.71
N LEU A 65 -1.56 4.06 14.90
CA LEU A 65 -2.77 4.78 15.31
C LEU A 65 -3.53 4.07 16.44
N TYR A 66 -3.68 2.75 16.38
CA TYR A 66 -4.31 1.98 17.45
C TYR A 66 -3.50 1.98 18.73
N ALA A 67 -2.17 1.94 18.64
CA ALA A 67 -1.29 2.07 19.80
C ALA A 67 -1.37 3.46 20.43
N PHE A 68 -1.46 4.51 19.60
CA PHE A 68 -1.59 5.90 20.04
C PHE A 68 -2.98 6.22 20.61
N ALA A 69 -4.04 5.52 20.15
CA ALA A 69 -5.42 5.69 20.57
C ALA A 69 -5.88 7.17 20.59
N PRO A 70 -5.90 7.84 19.43
CA PRO A 70 -6.19 9.26 19.36
C PRO A 70 -7.61 9.58 19.82
N ASP A 71 -7.75 10.71 20.51
CA ASP A 71 -9.04 11.29 20.89
C ASP A 71 -9.63 12.16 19.76
N GLY A 72 -8.85 12.46 18.72
CA GLY A 72 -9.29 13.24 17.57
C GLY A 72 -8.18 13.65 16.60
N ILE A 73 -8.50 14.57 15.69
CA ILE A 73 -7.60 15.15 14.68
C ILE A 73 -7.43 16.65 14.94
N ALA A 74 -6.19 17.13 14.97
CA ALA A 74 -5.89 18.56 15.00
C ALA A 74 -6.16 19.18 13.62
N MET A 75 -7.25 19.94 13.50
CA MET A 75 -7.67 20.55 12.23
C MET A 75 -6.71 21.63 11.74
N ASP A 76 -6.01 22.32 12.65
CA ASP A 76 -5.08 23.40 12.32
C ASP A 76 -3.67 22.92 11.92
N GLN A 77 -3.39 21.63 12.12
CA GLN A 77 -2.13 20.99 11.73
C GLN A 77 -2.31 19.99 10.58
N THR A 78 -3.55 19.80 10.11
CA THR A 78 -3.88 18.87 9.03
C THR A 78 -3.97 19.61 7.69
N THR A 79 -3.35 19.01 6.68
CA THR A 79 -3.31 19.45 5.29
C THR A 79 -3.46 18.23 4.36
N ASN A 80 -3.48 18.43 3.05
CA ASN A 80 -3.53 17.32 2.10
C ASN A 80 -2.30 16.39 2.18
N ALA A 81 -1.15 16.90 2.65
CA ALA A 81 0.09 16.14 2.76
C ALA A 81 0.41 15.67 4.18
N GLN A 82 -0.33 16.14 5.18
CA GLN A 82 -0.08 15.80 6.58
C GLN A 82 -1.37 15.69 7.35
N ILE A 83 -1.53 14.64 8.15
CA ILE A 83 -2.62 14.52 9.11
C ILE A 83 -2.05 14.40 10.53
N ALA A 84 -2.64 15.15 11.46
CA ALA A 84 -2.20 15.21 12.84
C ALA A 84 -3.29 14.67 13.78
N PHE A 85 -2.98 13.56 14.44
CA PHE A 85 -3.84 12.95 15.45
C PHE A 85 -3.45 13.45 16.83
N VAL A 86 -4.43 13.64 17.71
CA VAL A 86 -4.24 14.19 19.05
C VAL A 86 -4.78 13.21 20.09
N SER A 87 -4.02 13.00 21.15
CA SER A 87 -4.53 12.42 22.41
C SER A 87 -4.41 13.45 23.51
N ASP A 88 -5.55 13.88 24.04
CA ASP A 88 -5.64 14.90 25.08
C ASP A 88 -6.55 14.49 26.25
N LYS A 89 -6.99 13.23 26.30
CA LYS A 89 -7.74 12.68 27.42
C LYS A 89 -6.96 11.57 28.11
N GLU A 90 -7.05 11.53 29.43
CA GLU A 90 -6.57 10.42 30.24
C GLU A 90 -7.72 9.83 31.05
N ILE A 91 -7.65 8.52 31.29
CA ILE A 91 -8.61 7.83 32.14
C ILE A 91 -8.13 7.94 33.59
N GLN A 92 -8.91 8.61 34.43
CA GLN A 92 -8.74 8.62 35.87
C GLN A 92 -9.77 7.72 36.55
N PHE A 93 -9.29 6.85 37.43
CA PHE A 93 -10.11 6.00 38.28
C PHE A 93 -10.38 6.74 39.58
N VAL A 94 -11.62 7.18 39.77
CA VAL A 94 -12.05 7.87 40.98
C VAL A 94 -12.77 6.85 41.86
N SER A 95 -12.09 6.40 42.92
CA SER A 95 -12.72 5.70 44.04
C SER A 95 -12.96 6.74 45.14
N ASP A 96 -14.20 7.17 45.29
CA ASP A 96 -14.58 8.12 46.34
C ASP A 96 -15.65 7.49 47.22
N GLU A 97 -15.30 7.21 48.49
CA GLU A 97 -16.23 6.71 49.52
C GLU A 97 -17.42 7.67 49.74
N SER A 98 -17.31 8.94 49.34
CA SER A 98 -18.40 9.92 49.44
C SER A 98 -19.39 9.90 48.27
N ILE A 99 -19.04 9.29 47.13
CA ILE A 99 -19.89 9.25 45.93
C ILE A 99 -20.83 8.02 45.94
N ASN A 100 -20.43 6.91 46.57
CA ASN A 100 -21.27 5.72 46.66
C ASN A 100 -21.21 5.02 48.04
N PRO A 101 -21.88 5.58 49.07
CA PRO A 101 -21.88 5.02 50.42
C PRO A 101 -22.51 3.62 50.53
N SER A 102 -23.17 3.17 49.46
CA SER A 102 -23.89 1.88 49.40
C SER A 102 -23.02 0.71 48.94
N ASN A 103 -21.93 0.96 48.22
CA ASN A 103 -21.07 -0.09 47.71
C ASN A 103 -19.63 0.40 47.44
N PRO A 104 -18.71 0.28 48.42
CA PRO A 104 -17.34 0.81 48.34
C PRO A 104 -16.44 0.09 47.31
N SER A 105 -16.98 -0.89 46.58
CA SER A 105 -16.28 -1.60 45.49
C SER A 105 -16.47 -0.98 44.10
N LEU A 106 -17.32 0.06 43.97
CA LEU A 106 -17.58 0.72 42.69
C LEU A 106 -16.58 1.87 42.44
N VAL A 107 -15.75 1.68 41.41
CA VAL A 107 -14.82 2.70 40.89
C VAL A 107 -15.47 3.41 39.71
N MET A 108 -15.50 4.74 39.73
CA MET A 108 -15.98 5.54 38.60
C MET A 108 -14.82 5.85 37.66
N ILE A 109 -15.07 5.71 36.36
CA ILE A 109 -14.10 6.05 35.31
C ILE A 109 -14.45 7.46 34.82
N LYS A 110 -13.54 8.41 35.03
CA LYS A 110 -13.68 9.78 34.51
C LYS A 110 -12.59 10.02 33.45
N LYS A 111 -12.97 10.61 32.33
CA LYS A 111 -12.00 11.11 31.33
C LYS A 111 -11.67 12.56 31.67
N GLU A 112 -10.43 12.83 32.01
CA GLU A 112 -9.92 14.17 32.31
C GLU A 112 -9.00 14.65 31.18
N LYS A 113 -8.85 15.97 31.04
CA LYS A 113 -7.98 16.56 30.03
C LYS A 113 -6.52 16.38 30.45
N LYS A 114 -5.69 15.77 29.60
CA LYS A 114 -4.25 15.68 29.79
C LYS A 114 -3.66 17.10 29.87
N PRO A 115 -2.71 17.36 30.79
CA PRO A 115 -2.07 18.66 30.92
C PRO A 115 -1.22 19.03 29.68
N THR A 116 -0.68 18.02 29.00
CA THR A 116 0.05 18.15 27.73
C THR A 116 -0.56 17.19 26.71
N PRO A 117 -1.20 17.70 25.64
CA PRO A 117 -1.70 16.85 24.58
C PRO A 117 -0.52 16.22 23.82
N GLU A 118 -0.64 14.94 23.52
CA GLU A 118 0.30 14.21 22.66
C GLU A 118 -0.21 14.28 21.22
N THR A 119 0.72 14.31 20.25
CA THR A 119 0.38 14.38 18.83
C THR A 119 1.12 13.32 18.05
N LEU A 120 0.43 12.61 17.16
CA LEU A 120 1.01 11.70 16.20
C LEU A 120 0.77 12.26 14.79
N THR A 121 1.84 12.51 14.05
CA THR A 121 1.72 13.05 12.68
C THR A 121 2.03 11.99 11.64
N VAL A 122 1.22 11.94 10.59
CA VAL A 122 1.51 11.17 9.37
C VAL A 122 1.73 12.15 8.23
N VAL A 123 2.87 12.05 7.54
CA VAL A 123 3.30 13.00 6.51
C VAL A 123 3.65 12.26 5.22
N LEU A 124 3.08 12.71 4.11
CA LEU A 124 3.47 12.31 2.76
C LEU A 124 4.75 13.05 2.38
N GLN A 125 5.74 12.29 1.95
CA GLN A 125 6.98 12.81 1.35
C GLN A 125 7.10 12.19 -0.04
N ASP A 126 7.74 12.89 -0.98
CA ASP A 126 7.94 12.28 -2.29
C ASP A 126 8.76 10.99 -2.13
N GLY A 127 8.21 9.88 -2.63
CA GLY A 127 8.79 8.54 -2.49
C GLY A 127 8.64 7.85 -1.13
N SER A 128 8.14 8.47 -0.08
CA SER A 128 7.99 7.78 1.23
C SER A 128 6.87 8.36 2.11
N ILE A 129 6.59 7.71 3.22
CA ILE A 129 5.68 8.23 4.24
C ILE A 129 6.38 8.23 5.59
N ALA A 130 6.22 9.31 6.36
CA ALA A 130 6.75 9.40 7.70
C ALA A 130 5.61 9.33 8.72
N VAL A 131 5.76 8.50 9.75
CA VAL A 131 4.85 8.42 10.89
C VAL A 131 5.62 8.78 12.14
N ASP A 132 5.29 9.92 12.73
CA ASP A 132 5.94 10.49 13.91
C ASP A 132 7.46 10.70 13.71
N GLY A 133 7.83 11.23 12.53
CA GLY A 133 9.23 11.43 12.14
C GLY A 133 9.97 10.17 11.69
N GLU A 134 9.43 8.97 11.92
CA GLU A 134 10.00 7.72 11.41
C GLU A 134 9.54 7.48 9.97
N GLN A 135 10.48 7.46 9.03
CA GLN A 135 10.19 7.11 7.64
C GLN A 135 9.92 5.61 7.49
N LEU A 136 8.77 5.27 6.93
CA LEU A 136 8.48 3.92 6.46
C LEU A 136 9.15 3.76 5.08
N HIS A 137 10.31 3.09 5.08
CA HIS A 137 11.03 2.79 3.85
C HIS A 137 10.44 1.55 3.17
N SER A 138 10.35 1.60 1.85
CA SER A 138 10.23 0.41 1.01
C SER A 138 11.28 0.50 -0.09
N ASP A 139 11.91 -0.64 -0.37
CA ASP A 139 12.92 -0.81 -1.40
C ASP A 139 12.34 -0.62 -2.82
N ARG A 140 11.08 -1.01 -3.03
CA ARG A 140 10.44 -1.03 -4.37
C ARG A 140 9.30 -0.04 -4.50
N LEU A 141 8.63 0.29 -3.41
CA LEU A 141 7.49 1.18 -3.42
C LEU A 141 7.92 2.65 -3.31
N LYS A 142 7.39 3.46 -4.21
CA LYS A 142 7.47 4.92 -4.23
C LYS A 142 6.08 5.50 -4.02
N ILE A 143 5.93 6.41 -3.06
CA ILE A 143 4.72 7.23 -2.93
C ILE A 143 4.78 8.35 -3.97
N VAL A 144 3.72 8.48 -4.78
CA VAL A 144 3.52 9.60 -5.70
C VAL A 144 2.77 10.68 -4.94
N ALA A 145 3.51 11.63 -4.35
CA ALA A 145 2.95 12.60 -3.40
C ALA A 145 1.88 13.52 -4.03
N GLU A 146 2.03 13.88 -5.31
CA GLU A 146 1.08 14.75 -6.02
C GLU A 146 -0.29 14.11 -6.25
N GLU A 147 -0.36 12.78 -6.30
CA GLU A 147 -1.60 12.02 -6.49
C GLU A 147 -2.14 11.42 -5.18
N SER A 148 -1.38 11.57 -4.10
CA SER A 148 -1.71 11.10 -2.76
C SER A 148 -2.29 12.25 -1.92
N GLU A 149 -3.28 11.95 -1.07
CA GLU A 149 -3.88 12.96 -0.20
C GLU A 149 -4.40 12.35 1.10
N PHE A 150 -4.26 13.11 2.17
CA PHE A 150 -5.03 12.94 3.39
C PHE A 150 -6.22 13.89 3.38
N SER A 151 -7.38 13.38 3.76
CA SER A 151 -8.57 14.19 3.98
C SER A 151 -9.38 13.63 5.14
N TYR A 152 -10.27 14.45 5.70
CA TYR A 152 -11.14 14.03 6.79
C TYR A 152 -12.49 14.74 6.69
N THR A 153 -13.53 14.10 7.23
CA THR A 153 -14.87 14.66 7.40
C THR A 153 -15.26 14.55 8.86
N CYS A 154 -15.60 15.68 9.51
CA CYS A 154 -16.06 15.70 10.89
C CYS A 154 -17.57 15.52 10.99
N SER A 155 -18.01 14.67 11.91
CA SER A 155 -19.42 14.37 12.16
C SER A 155 -20.15 15.50 12.90
N GLN A 156 -19.44 16.28 13.71
CA GLN A 156 -19.97 17.44 14.44
C GLN A 156 -19.10 18.67 14.23
N GLN A 157 -19.73 19.84 14.25
CA GLN A 157 -19.05 21.11 14.19
C GLN A 157 -18.57 21.45 15.60
N GLU A 158 -17.29 21.19 15.87
CA GLU A 158 -16.71 21.38 17.19
C GLU A 158 -16.18 22.80 17.37
N GLU A 159 -16.43 23.40 18.53
CA GLU A 159 -15.88 24.72 18.91
C GLU A 159 -14.36 24.63 19.16
N GLU A 160 -13.85 23.44 19.49
CA GLU A 160 -12.43 23.15 19.59
C GLU A 160 -11.87 22.85 18.18
N LYS A 161 -10.62 23.25 17.90
CA LYS A 161 -9.89 22.92 16.65
C LYS A 161 -9.54 21.42 16.53
N ILE A 162 -10.23 20.55 17.26
CA ILE A 162 -10.03 19.12 17.30
C ILE A 162 -11.31 18.47 16.77
N CYS A 163 -11.17 17.63 15.75
CA CYS A 163 -12.26 16.77 15.28
C CYS A 163 -12.27 15.51 16.13
N ARG A 164 -13.31 15.23 16.92
CA ARG A 164 -13.37 14.06 17.83
C ARG A 164 -14.06 12.87 17.20
N SER A 165 -14.92 13.11 16.23
CA SER A 165 -15.54 12.04 15.48
C SER A 165 -15.70 12.40 14.02
N GLY A 166 -15.40 11.43 13.18
CA GLY A 166 -15.40 11.63 11.75
C GLY A 166 -14.90 10.42 10.98
N VAL A 167 -14.64 10.65 9.70
CA VAL A 167 -14.01 9.67 8.81
C VAL A 167 -12.72 10.29 8.29
N VAL A 168 -11.61 9.57 8.46
CA VAL A 168 -10.36 9.87 7.76
C VAL A 168 -10.35 9.11 6.45
N THR A 169 -9.96 9.78 5.39
CA THR A 169 -9.65 9.18 4.10
C THR A 169 -8.17 9.34 3.80
N ILE A 170 -7.48 8.21 3.70
CA ILE A 170 -6.10 8.12 3.24
C ILE A 170 -6.14 7.63 1.80
N LYS A 171 -5.63 8.44 0.87
CA LYS A 171 -5.45 8.05 -0.52
C LYS A 171 -3.95 8.07 -0.83
N LEU A 172 -3.39 6.90 -1.13
CA LEU A 172 -1.99 6.74 -1.47
C LEU A 172 -1.89 6.29 -2.93
N ALA A 173 -1.28 7.10 -3.77
CA ALA A 173 -0.83 6.70 -5.08
C ALA A 173 0.58 6.11 -4.96
N VAL A 174 0.75 4.89 -5.44
CA VAL A 174 2.01 4.13 -5.32
C VAL A 174 2.49 3.68 -6.68
N GLN A 175 3.81 3.65 -6.85
CA GLN A 175 4.48 3.23 -8.07
C GLN A 175 5.72 2.39 -7.73
N ASP A 176 6.11 1.50 -8.65
CA ASP A 176 7.35 0.74 -8.52
C ASP A 176 8.55 1.63 -8.86
N ARG A 177 9.59 1.62 -8.03
CA ARG A 177 10.81 2.44 -8.19
C ARG A 177 11.67 2.02 -9.37
N ASP A 178 11.67 0.74 -9.71
CA ASP A 178 12.52 0.18 -10.77
C ASP A 178 11.83 0.27 -12.14
N HIS A 179 10.49 0.36 -12.15
CA HIS A 179 9.64 0.27 -13.33
C HIS A 179 8.65 1.46 -13.44
N ASP A 180 9.09 2.69 -13.10
CA ASP A 180 8.28 3.91 -13.19
C ASP A 180 8.33 4.64 -14.55
N ASP A 181 9.20 4.21 -15.47
CA ASP A 181 9.33 4.77 -16.81
C ASP A 181 8.34 4.13 -17.80
N PRO A 182 7.45 4.92 -18.47
CA PRO A 182 6.56 4.43 -19.51
C PRO A 182 7.22 3.70 -20.69
N ASP A 183 8.51 3.96 -20.93
CA ASP A 183 9.29 3.31 -22.00
C ASP A 183 9.90 1.96 -21.57
N ASP A 184 9.78 1.57 -20.29
CA ASP A 184 10.22 0.26 -19.80
C ASP A 184 9.29 -0.86 -20.31
N LEU A 185 9.90 -1.96 -20.79
CA LEU A 185 9.22 -3.20 -21.14
C LEU A 185 8.32 -3.73 -20.01
N LEU A 186 8.71 -3.50 -18.76
CA LEU A 186 7.99 -3.93 -17.55
C LEU A 186 7.32 -2.77 -16.82
N TYR A 187 7.08 -1.64 -17.49
CA TYR A 187 6.43 -0.47 -16.90
C TYR A 187 5.18 -0.82 -16.09
N ILE A 188 5.15 -0.36 -14.84
CA ILE A 188 4.03 -0.51 -13.92
C ILE A 188 3.35 0.84 -13.76
N LYS A 189 2.09 0.90 -14.19
CA LYS A 189 1.27 2.09 -13.97
C LYS A 189 1.07 2.33 -12.47
N PRO A 190 1.14 3.58 -12.01
CA PRO A 190 0.74 3.92 -10.65
C PRO A 190 -0.68 3.43 -10.37
N PHE A 191 -0.91 2.98 -9.14
CA PHE A 191 -2.24 2.66 -8.67
C PHE A 191 -2.51 3.32 -7.33
N THR A 192 -3.78 3.54 -7.04
CA THR A 192 -4.21 4.25 -5.83
C THR A 192 -4.86 3.28 -4.85
N LEU A 193 -4.45 3.38 -3.60
CA LEU A 193 -5.09 2.75 -2.46
C LEU A 193 -5.88 3.80 -1.71
N LYS A 194 -7.16 3.53 -1.50
CA LYS A 194 -8.03 4.37 -0.68
C LYS A 194 -8.42 3.60 0.56
N THR A 195 -8.10 4.14 1.71
CA THR A 195 -8.47 3.60 3.01
C THR A 195 -9.30 4.62 3.75
N GLU A 196 -10.44 4.18 4.29
CA GLU A 196 -11.32 5.01 5.09
C GLU A 196 -11.51 4.34 6.45
N PHE A 197 -11.41 5.12 7.52
CA PHE A 197 -11.70 4.64 8.86
C PHE A 197 -12.40 5.72 9.68
N GLY A 198 -13.35 5.26 10.49
CA GLY A 198 -14.03 6.10 11.46
C GLY A 198 -13.22 6.21 12.75
N PHE A 199 -13.36 7.34 13.43
CA PHE A 199 -12.85 7.59 14.77
C PHE A 199 -13.92 8.32 15.60
#